data_AF-A0A1V3X9T3-F1
#
_entry.id   AF-A0A1V3X9T3-F1
#
_cell.length_a   1.000
_cell.length_b   1.000
_cell.length_c   1.000
_cell.angle_alpha   90.00
_cell.angle_beta   90.00
_cell.angle_gamma   90.00
#
_symmetry.space_group_name_H-M   'P 1'
#
loop_
_entity.id
_entity.type
_entity.pdbx_description
1 polymer ?
#
loop_
_entity_poly.entity_id
_entity_poly.type
_entity_poly.pdbx_seq_one_letter_code
_entity_poly.pdbx_strand_id
1 'polypeptide(L)'
;MSPLHCPRGQARRRGGHRPAARADRRQAQPDRAYADPRVTVHINDGRAFLQSTEATYDLILFALPDSLALVNGASQIRLESFLFTDRALRTAYEHLKPSGVFAMYNAYRQPWLIDRLAETAAAAFGHRPCVDQTASHRAVITVAVDAANQKCAVPYAPPREVVAPATDDRPFLYYKGGAIPAMYLWALAGIMLITLLAIRLLGGSFRSMRPYFDLFFMGAAFLLLETKNIATFALLFGTTWLVNALVFACVLVIVLAAVETTRKFRTPPLPVVWWTIVASLAMAYVIDPAWLLSWPFWPRLLVACVVGFLPIYLANIAFAKRFAATEHAQSAFAINLLGSILGGCLEYGALVTGYRNLLIVVGVLYLLAFVLTPKRDGALVTV
;
A
#
# COMPACT_ATOMS: atom_id res chain seq x y z
N MET A 1 -15.76 45.39 4.58
CA MET A 1 -16.33 44.73 5.77
C MET A 1 -17.68 44.14 5.40
N SER A 2 -17.76 42.80 5.36
CA SER A 2 -18.93 41.96 5.68
C SER A 2 -18.52 40.50 5.41
N PRO A 3 -18.69 39.56 6.37
CA PRO A 3 -18.15 38.22 6.27
C PRO A 3 -19.16 37.27 5.62
N LEU A 4 -18.74 36.51 4.61
CA LEU A 4 -19.53 35.42 4.03
C LEU A 4 -19.52 34.22 4.98
N HIS A 5 -20.67 33.99 5.59
CA HIS A 5 -20.98 32.90 6.50
C HIS A 5 -21.20 31.60 5.71
N CYS A 6 -20.46 30.55 6.03
CA CYS A 6 -20.65 29.20 5.48
C CYS A 6 -21.65 28.44 6.37
N PRO A 7 -22.78 27.92 5.85
CA PRO A 7 -23.75 27.23 6.70
C PRO A 7 -23.24 25.83 7.06
N ARG A 8 -23.24 25.53 8.37
CA ARG A 8 -23.00 24.20 8.94
C ARG A 8 -24.18 23.28 8.63
N GLY A 9 -24.01 22.36 7.69
CA GLY A 9 -24.93 21.23 7.47
C GLY A 9 -24.41 19.95 8.14
N GLN A 10 -24.93 19.60 9.31
CA GLN A 10 -24.78 18.27 9.89
C GLN A 10 -25.70 17.29 9.14
N ALA A 11 -25.13 16.42 8.30
CA ALA A 11 -25.85 15.27 7.75
C ALA A 11 -25.39 13.98 8.46
N ARG A 12 -26.32 13.38 9.22
CA ARG A 12 -26.17 12.07 9.88
C ARG A 12 -25.83 10.98 8.83
N ARG A 13 -24.68 10.32 9.00
CA ARG A 13 -24.25 9.17 8.19
C ARG A 13 -25.05 7.92 8.58
N ARG A 14 -25.90 7.42 7.68
CA ARG A 14 -26.27 5.99 7.64
C ARG A 14 -25.43 5.31 6.56
N GLY A 15 -24.87 4.15 6.91
CA GLY A 15 -23.90 3.41 6.10
C GLY A 15 -24.44 2.95 4.74
N GLY A 16 -23.61 3.09 3.72
CA GLY A 16 -23.88 2.68 2.34
C GLY A 16 -23.20 3.61 1.34
N HIS A 17 -21.91 3.43 1.08
CA HIS A 17 -21.20 4.15 0.01
C HIS A 17 -21.58 3.58 -1.37
N ARG A 18 -22.73 4.00 -1.87
CA ARG A 18 -23.06 4.03 -3.31
C ARG A 18 -22.40 5.26 -3.96
N PRO A 19 -22.32 5.36 -5.31
CA PRO A 19 -21.78 6.52 -6.04
C PRO A 19 -22.67 7.79 -5.93
N ALA A 20 -23.18 8.08 -4.73
CA ALA A 20 -24.09 9.16 -4.41
C ALA A 20 -23.42 10.55 -4.46
N ALA A 21 -22.09 10.63 -4.32
CA ALA A 21 -21.37 11.92 -4.38
C ALA A 21 -21.47 12.63 -5.74
N ARG A 22 -21.70 11.90 -6.84
CA ARG A 22 -21.75 12.46 -8.20
C ARG A 22 -23.14 12.99 -8.59
N ALA A 23 -24.19 12.26 -8.25
CA ALA A 23 -25.56 12.65 -8.59
C ALA A 23 -25.96 13.93 -7.85
N ASP A 24 -25.59 14.02 -6.57
CA ASP A 24 -25.90 15.17 -5.71
C ASP A 24 -25.08 16.42 -6.08
N ARG A 25 -23.77 16.27 -6.39
CA ARG A 25 -22.91 17.42 -6.77
C ARG A 25 -23.23 18.04 -8.12
N ARG A 26 -23.74 17.27 -9.11
CA ARG A 26 -24.13 17.86 -10.41
C ARG A 26 -25.35 18.78 -10.30
N GLN A 27 -26.25 18.52 -9.36
CA GLN A 27 -27.46 19.30 -9.15
C GLN A 27 -27.27 20.42 -8.11
N ALA A 28 -26.40 20.23 -7.12
CA ALA A 28 -26.21 21.14 -5.99
C ALA A 28 -24.97 22.07 -6.06
N GLN A 29 -24.13 22.00 -7.10
CA GLN A 29 -22.96 22.90 -7.23
C GLN A 29 -23.35 24.23 -7.89
N PRO A 30 -23.14 25.40 -7.23
CA PRO A 30 -23.58 26.71 -7.71
C PRO A 30 -23.13 27.04 -9.14
N ASP A 31 -21.87 26.73 -9.45
CA ASP A 31 -21.25 27.11 -10.72
C ASP A 31 -21.43 26.05 -11.83
N ARG A 32 -22.04 24.90 -11.51
CA ARG A 32 -22.26 23.77 -12.45
C ARG A 32 -21.06 23.40 -13.34
N ALA A 33 -19.84 23.55 -12.84
CA ALA A 33 -18.60 23.33 -13.61
C ALA A 33 -18.54 21.97 -14.35
N TYR A 34 -19.11 20.91 -13.77
CA TYR A 34 -19.17 19.57 -14.40
C TYR A 34 -20.17 19.42 -15.55
N ALA A 35 -20.96 20.46 -15.86
CA ALA A 35 -21.90 20.49 -16.97
C ALA A 35 -21.32 21.18 -18.22
N ASP A 36 -20.18 21.87 -18.10
CA ASP A 36 -19.49 22.47 -19.25
C ASP A 36 -19.01 21.38 -20.21
N PRO A 37 -19.31 21.46 -21.52
CA PRO A 37 -18.92 20.45 -22.50
C PRO A 37 -17.40 20.28 -22.65
N ARG A 38 -16.59 21.25 -22.19
CA ARG A 38 -15.13 21.17 -22.18
C ARG A 38 -14.59 20.32 -21.02
N VAL A 39 -15.43 19.98 -20.03
CA VAL A 39 -15.03 19.21 -18.85
C VAL A 39 -15.30 17.73 -19.06
N THR A 40 -14.21 16.95 -19.14
CA THR A 40 -14.29 15.49 -19.11
C THR A 40 -13.95 14.99 -17.71
N VAL A 41 -14.83 14.16 -17.14
CA VAL A 41 -14.66 13.63 -15.78
C VAL A 41 -14.20 12.19 -15.84
N HIS A 42 -13.03 11.92 -15.26
CA HIS A 42 -12.51 10.58 -15.06
C HIS A 42 -12.62 10.19 -13.58
N ILE A 43 -13.30 9.07 -13.29
CA ILE A 43 -13.39 8.53 -11.92
C ILE A 43 -12.31 7.46 -11.80
N ASN A 44 -11.13 7.87 -11.36
CA ASN A 44 -9.99 6.99 -11.17
C ASN A 44 -9.03 7.55 -10.12
N ASP A 45 -8.06 6.75 -9.71
CA ASP A 45 -6.84 7.23 -9.08
C ASP A 45 -6.09 8.18 -10.05
N GLY A 46 -5.67 9.35 -9.56
CA GLY A 46 -5.06 10.39 -10.40
C GLY A 46 -3.71 9.99 -10.97
N ARG A 47 -2.91 9.22 -10.23
CA ARG A 47 -1.63 8.70 -10.70
C ARG A 47 -1.87 7.60 -11.73
N ALA A 48 -2.78 6.67 -11.43
CA ALA A 48 -3.11 5.59 -12.36
C ALA A 48 -3.67 6.14 -13.68
N PHE A 49 -4.46 7.21 -13.63
CA PHE A 49 -4.92 7.92 -14.81
C PHE A 49 -3.75 8.48 -15.63
N LEU A 50 -2.86 9.26 -15.02
CA LEU A 50 -1.69 9.82 -15.70
C LEU A 50 -0.78 8.73 -16.29
N GLN A 51 -0.63 7.59 -15.62
CA GLN A 51 0.19 6.49 -16.15
C GLN A 51 -0.42 5.77 -17.35
N SER A 52 -1.72 5.90 -17.57
CA SER A 52 -2.45 5.18 -18.64
C SER A 52 -2.80 6.04 -19.84
N THR A 53 -2.71 7.37 -19.72
CA THR A 53 -3.09 8.29 -20.78
C THR A 53 -1.89 8.60 -21.67
N GLU A 54 -2.10 8.74 -22.97
CA GLU A 54 -1.09 9.27 -23.89
C GLU A 54 -1.21 10.80 -24.06
N ALA A 55 -2.24 11.40 -23.44
CA ALA A 55 -2.49 12.82 -23.56
C ALA A 55 -1.47 13.64 -22.76
N THR A 56 -0.99 14.71 -23.37
CA THR A 56 -0.16 15.74 -22.72
C THR A 56 -0.96 17.00 -22.43
N TYR A 57 -0.64 17.68 -21.33
CA TYR A 57 -1.39 18.83 -20.83
C TYR A 57 -0.54 20.10 -20.77
N ASP A 58 -1.18 21.27 -20.90
CA ASP A 58 -0.55 22.56 -20.63
C ASP A 58 -0.46 22.87 -19.12
N LEU A 59 -1.38 22.30 -18.33
CA LEU A 59 -1.40 22.42 -16.88
C LEU A 59 -1.83 21.10 -16.25
N ILE A 60 -1.04 20.61 -15.30
CA ILE A 60 -1.44 19.55 -14.37
C ILE A 60 -1.54 20.17 -12.98
N LEU A 61 -2.74 20.10 -12.39
CA LEU A 61 -3.04 20.70 -11.09
C LEU A 61 -3.44 19.63 -10.07
N PHE A 62 -2.63 19.46 -9.04
CA PHE A 62 -2.96 18.65 -7.86
C PHE A 62 -3.68 19.53 -6.83
N ALA A 63 -5.01 19.56 -6.94
CA ALA A 63 -5.88 20.42 -6.14
C ALA A 63 -6.30 19.76 -4.82
N LEU A 64 -5.62 20.11 -3.72
CA LEU A 64 -5.89 19.61 -2.37
C LEU A 64 -6.01 18.07 -2.25
N PRO A 65 -5.12 17.26 -2.89
CA PRO A 65 -5.31 15.82 -2.89
C PRO A 65 -5.18 15.18 -1.49
N ASP A 66 -4.46 15.78 -0.54
CA ASP A 66 -4.26 15.18 0.79
C ASP A 66 -5.52 15.25 1.68
N SER A 67 -6.40 14.26 1.52
CA SER A 67 -7.62 14.09 2.29
C SER A 67 -7.40 13.42 3.66
N LEU A 68 -6.18 12.92 3.91
CA LEU A 68 -5.79 12.10 5.06
C LEU A 68 -6.54 10.75 5.14
N ALA A 69 -7.25 10.34 4.10
CA ALA A 69 -8.00 9.09 4.09
C ALA A 69 -7.08 7.88 3.92
N LEU A 70 -7.22 6.89 4.80
CA LEU A 70 -6.51 5.62 4.71
C LEU A 70 -7.10 4.76 3.60
N VAL A 71 -6.25 3.97 2.95
CA VAL A 71 -6.70 2.91 2.06
C VAL A 71 -7.39 1.83 2.91
N ASN A 72 -8.65 1.53 2.60
CA ASN A 72 -9.39 0.48 3.30
C ASN A 72 -8.71 -0.90 3.11
N GLY A 73 -8.54 -1.66 4.19
CA GLY A 73 -8.02 -3.04 4.10
C GLY A 73 -6.64 -3.28 4.72
N ALA A 74 -6.24 -2.50 5.71
CA ALA A 74 -5.10 -2.79 6.60
C ALA A 74 -3.67 -2.52 6.06
N SER A 75 -3.50 -1.65 5.07
CA SER A 75 -2.18 -1.07 4.77
C SER A 75 -2.06 0.34 5.35
N GLN A 76 -0.86 0.72 5.81
CA GLN A 76 -0.59 2.07 6.32
C GLN A 76 -0.58 3.16 5.25
N ILE A 77 -0.69 2.78 3.97
CA ILE A 77 -0.78 3.74 2.87
C ILE A 77 -2.13 4.50 2.90
N ARG A 78 -2.05 5.76 2.51
CA ARG A 78 -3.22 6.62 2.26
C ARG A 78 -3.59 6.58 0.79
N LEU A 79 -4.82 6.99 0.47
CA LEU A 79 -5.27 7.06 -0.92
C LEU A 79 -4.26 7.84 -1.79
N GLU A 80 -3.64 8.88 -1.23
CA GLU A 80 -2.76 9.77 -1.98
C GLU A 80 -1.27 9.52 -1.70
N SER A 81 -0.92 8.48 -0.93
CA SER A 81 0.47 8.15 -0.60
C SER A 81 1.36 8.06 -1.85
N PHE A 82 0.84 7.45 -2.92
CA PHE A 82 1.59 7.28 -4.17
C PHE A 82 1.59 8.53 -5.06
N LEU A 83 0.71 9.51 -4.84
CA LEU A 83 0.65 10.75 -5.64
C LEU A 83 1.80 11.72 -5.34
N PHE A 84 2.42 11.61 -4.17
CA PHE A 84 3.49 12.52 -3.71
C PHE A 84 4.89 11.90 -3.78
N THR A 85 5.05 10.80 -4.51
CA THR A 85 6.36 10.18 -4.73
C THR A 85 7.14 10.90 -5.81
N ASP A 86 8.47 10.78 -5.77
CA ASP A 86 9.38 11.26 -6.82
C ASP A 86 8.94 10.78 -8.21
N ARG A 87 8.60 9.49 -8.34
CA ARG A 87 8.16 8.90 -9.61
C ARG A 87 6.80 9.43 -10.06
N ALA A 88 5.89 9.75 -9.14
CA ALA A 88 4.61 10.35 -9.50
C ALA A 88 4.77 11.78 -10.05
N LEU A 89 5.61 12.61 -9.44
CA LEU A 89 5.87 13.95 -9.97
C LEU A 89 6.65 13.90 -11.28
N ARG A 90 7.55 12.93 -11.44
CA ARG A 90 8.21 12.66 -12.73
C ARG A 90 7.21 12.22 -13.80
N THR A 91 6.22 11.40 -13.45
CA THR A 91 5.13 11.02 -14.37
C THR A 91 4.31 12.25 -14.77
N ALA A 92 4.05 13.17 -13.84
CA ALA A 92 3.39 14.43 -14.16
C ALA A 92 4.23 15.29 -15.12
N TYR A 93 5.55 15.40 -14.89
CA TYR A 93 6.48 16.06 -15.82
C TYR A 93 6.41 15.46 -17.24
N GLU A 94 6.45 14.13 -17.36
CA GLU A 94 6.41 13.42 -18.65
C GLU A 94 5.08 13.63 -19.42
N HIS A 95 4.00 14.00 -18.74
CA HIS A 95 2.69 14.29 -19.34
C HIS A 95 2.41 15.78 -19.52
N LEU A 96 3.41 16.64 -19.32
CA LEU A 96 3.30 18.06 -19.65
C LEU A 96 3.89 18.32 -21.04
N LYS A 97 3.29 19.27 -21.75
CA LYS A 97 3.90 19.84 -22.96
C LYS A 97 5.19 20.60 -22.60
N PRO A 98 6.07 20.91 -23.56
CA PRO A 98 7.32 21.65 -23.29
C PRO A 98 7.12 23.01 -22.60
N SER A 99 6.00 23.69 -22.84
CA SER A 99 5.62 24.95 -22.17
C SER A 99 4.68 24.74 -20.97
N GLY A 100 4.48 23.50 -20.56
CA GLY A 100 3.50 23.12 -19.55
C GLY A 100 3.96 23.44 -18.13
N VAL A 101 2.98 23.49 -17.22
CA VAL A 101 3.20 23.80 -15.81
C VAL A 101 2.57 22.75 -14.92
N PHE A 102 3.29 22.32 -13.90
CA PHE A 102 2.74 21.58 -12.78
C PHE A 102 2.49 22.52 -11.61
N ALA A 103 1.35 22.38 -10.95
CA ALA A 103 1.08 23.04 -9.69
C ALA A 103 0.41 22.08 -8.70
N MET A 104 0.75 22.22 -7.42
CA MET A 104 0.04 21.57 -6.33
C MET A 104 -0.20 22.54 -5.20
N TYR A 105 -1.36 22.42 -4.53
CA TYR A 105 -1.64 23.25 -3.37
C TYR A 105 -2.45 22.51 -2.31
N ASN A 106 -2.12 22.81 -1.06
CA ASN A 106 -2.87 22.33 0.10
C ASN A 106 -2.56 23.15 1.36
N ALA A 107 -3.28 22.86 2.44
CA ALA A 107 -2.94 23.25 3.80
C ALA A 107 -1.88 22.31 4.42
N TYR A 108 -0.61 22.49 4.03
CA TYR A 108 0.53 21.77 4.60
C TYR A 108 0.89 22.32 5.99
N ARG A 109 0.41 21.65 7.03
CA ARG A 109 0.48 22.05 8.45
C ARG A 109 1.90 22.18 9.04
N GLN A 110 2.94 21.85 8.29
CA GLN A 110 4.31 21.73 8.76
C GLN A 110 5.29 22.26 7.71
N PRO A 111 6.22 23.19 8.05
CA PRO A 111 7.16 23.75 7.07
C PRO A 111 8.02 22.70 6.36
N TRP A 112 8.57 21.74 7.12
CA TRP A 112 9.41 20.67 6.56
C TRP A 112 8.70 19.81 5.49
N LEU A 113 7.37 19.74 5.53
CA LEU A 113 6.59 19.01 4.54
C LEU A 113 6.50 19.79 3.23
N ILE A 114 6.39 21.12 3.30
CA ILE A 114 6.45 22.00 2.14
C ILE A 114 7.82 21.86 1.49
N ASP A 115 8.89 21.89 2.29
CA ASP A 115 10.26 21.72 1.79
C ASP A 115 10.46 20.37 1.11
N ARG A 116 9.97 19.29 1.73
CA ARG A 116 10.03 17.95 1.12
C ARG A 116 9.32 17.89 -0.23
N LEU A 117 8.12 18.48 -0.34
CA LEU A 117 7.35 18.48 -1.59
C LEU A 117 8.01 19.37 -2.66
N ALA A 118 8.57 20.52 -2.26
CA ALA A 118 9.30 21.41 -3.15
C ALA A 118 10.55 20.73 -3.71
N GLU A 119 11.33 20.04 -2.86
CA GLU A 119 12.50 19.27 -3.30
C GLU A 119 12.11 18.04 -4.14
N THR A 120 10.97 17.41 -3.86
CA THR A 120 10.44 16.33 -4.72
C THR A 120 10.09 16.86 -6.11
N ALA A 121 9.47 18.04 -6.20
CA ALA A 121 9.22 18.71 -7.48
C ALA A 121 10.52 19.12 -8.17
N ALA A 122 11.48 19.67 -7.42
CA ALA A 122 12.77 20.06 -7.97
C ALA A 122 13.53 18.87 -8.57
N ALA A 123 13.52 17.72 -7.88
CA ALA A 123 14.15 16.50 -8.36
C ALA A 123 13.47 15.95 -9.64
N ALA A 124 12.15 16.07 -9.75
CA ALA A 124 11.41 15.60 -10.92
C ALA A 124 11.59 16.50 -12.16
N PHE A 125 11.67 17.82 -11.98
CA PHE A 125 11.73 18.81 -13.07
C PHE A 125 13.17 19.27 -13.39
N GLY A 126 14.15 18.94 -12.53
CA GLY A 126 15.55 19.29 -12.73
C GLY A 126 15.93 20.73 -12.34
N HIS A 127 14.99 21.53 -11.82
CA HIS A 127 15.24 22.87 -11.28
C HIS A 127 14.26 23.23 -10.16
N ARG A 128 14.58 24.27 -9.38
CA ARG A 128 13.77 24.66 -8.21
C ARG A 128 12.37 25.12 -8.62
N PRO A 129 11.31 24.77 -7.86
CA PRO A 129 9.97 25.30 -8.05
C PRO A 129 9.82 26.71 -7.44
N CYS A 130 8.72 27.38 -7.77
CA CYS A 130 8.19 28.48 -6.95
C CYS A 130 7.39 27.91 -5.78
N VAL A 131 7.59 28.46 -4.59
CA VAL A 131 6.87 28.07 -3.37
C VAL A 131 6.21 29.30 -2.77
N ASP A 132 4.90 29.42 -3.00
CA ASP A 132 4.10 30.52 -2.50
C ASP A 132 3.33 30.09 -1.27
N GLN A 133 3.69 30.62 -0.11
CA GLN A 133 2.96 30.38 1.13
C GLN A 133 1.93 31.49 1.32
N THR A 134 0.66 31.10 1.29
CA THR A 134 -0.46 31.96 1.70
C THR A 134 -0.70 31.79 3.21
N ALA A 135 -1.69 32.47 3.80
CA ALA A 135 -1.98 32.48 5.24
C ALA A 135 -1.75 31.13 5.97
N SER A 136 -1.36 31.19 7.25
CA SER A 136 -0.87 30.10 8.11
C SER A 136 -1.12 28.68 7.59
N HIS A 137 -0.06 28.09 7.01
CA HIS A 137 0.05 26.70 6.57
C HIS A 137 -0.57 26.32 5.22
N ARG A 138 -0.86 27.26 4.32
CA ARG A 138 -1.23 26.95 2.93
C ARG A 138 -0.07 27.23 1.99
N ALA A 139 0.33 26.26 1.19
CA ALA A 139 1.35 26.46 0.17
C ALA A 139 0.87 26.05 -1.21
N VAL A 140 1.34 26.78 -2.20
CA VAL A 140 1.28 26.44 -3.62
C VAL A 140 2.72 26.18 -4.08
N ILE A 141 2.95 25.02 -4.69
CA ILE A 141 4.22 24.66 -5.30
C ILE A 141 3.97 24.60 -6.79
N THR A 142 4.68 25.43 -7.55
CA THR A 142 4.51 25.57 -9.00
C THR A 142 5.85 25.37 -9.68
N VAL A 143 5.89 24.55 -10.74
CA VAL A 143 7.09 24.33 -11.53
C VAL A 143 6.74 24.19 -13.01
N ALA A 144 7.41 24.97 -13.86
CA ALA A 144 7.28 24.86 -15.31
C ALA A 144 8.22 23.77 -15.84
N VAL A 145 7.90 23.17 -16.98
CA VAL A 145 8.82 22.23 -17.67
C VAL A 145 10.11 22.93 -18.10
N ASP A 146 9.99 24.16 -18.60
CA ASP A 146 11.11 25.03 -18.94
C ASP A 146 11.25 26.13 -17.87
N ALA A 147 12.42 26.16 -17.22
CA ALA A 147 12.76 27.15 -16.20
C ALA A 147 12.64 28.60 -16.70
N ALA A 148 12.82 28.87 -18.00
CA ALA A 148 12.67 30.21 -18.58
C ALA A 148 11.22 30.72 -18.52
N ASN A 149 10.25 29.82 -18.48
CA ASN A 149 8.82 30.14 -18.34
C ASN A 149 8.39 30.29 -16.88
N GLN A 150 9.30 30.10 -15.92
CA GLN A 150 9.01 30.19 -14.50
C GLN A 150 9.50 31.52 -13.91
N LYS A 151 8.60 32.27 -13.28
CA LYS A 151 8.91 33.51 -12.54
C LYS A 151 8.35 33.43 -11.13
N CYS A 152 9.24 33.25 -10.15
CA CYS A 152 8.86 33.23 -8.74
C CYS A 152 8.92 34.65 -8.15
N ALA A 153 7.93 35.02 -7.34
CA ALA A 153 7.97 36.29 -6.61
C ALA A 153 9.16 36.33 -5.62
N VAL A 154 9.39 35.21 -4.94
CA VAL A 154 10.56 34.97 -4.08
C VAL A 154 11.20 33.65 -4.49
N PRO A 155 12.51 33.62 -4.80
CA PRO A 155 13.19 32.36 -5.10
C PRO A 155 13.14 31.41 -3.91
N TYR A 156 12.72 30.17 -4.15
CA TYR A 156 12.76 29.13 -3.12
C TYR A 156 14.22 28.79 -2.75
N ALA A 157 14.51 28.84 -1.45
CA ALA A 157 15.78 28.45 -0.88
C ALA A 157 15.54 27.30 0.12
N PRO A 158 15.94 26.07 -0.19
CA PRO A 158 15.76 24.95 0.72
C PRO A 158 16.64 25.12 1.97
N PRO A 159 16.19 24.62 3.13
CA PRO A 159 17.05 24.54 4.31
C PRO A 159 18.23 23.58 4.05
N ARG A 160 19.26 23.65 4.89
CA ARG A 160 20.47 22.81 4.75
C ARG A 160 20.16 21.31 4.80
N GLU A 161 19.16 20.93 5.60
CA GLU A 161 18.69 19.56 5.71
C GLU A 161 17.21 19.49 5.35
N VAL A 162 16.89 18.73 4.31
CA VAL A 162 15.51 18.46 3.87
C VAL A 162 15.26 16.96 3.96
N VAL A 163 14.06 16.58 4.39
CA VAL A 163 13.62 15.19 4.37
C VAL A 163 13.58 14.71 2.92
N ALA A 164 14.23 13.59 2.62
CA ALA A 164 14.29 13.04 1.27
C ALA A 164 12.89 12.81 0.67
N PRO A 165 12.73 12.94 -0.67
CA PRO A 165 11.49 12.61 -1.37
C PRO A 165 10.90 11.24 -0.97
N ALA A 166 9.57 11.13 -0.97
CA ALA A 166 8.94 9.82 -0.83
C ALA A 166 9.15 9.01 -2.12
N THR A 167 9.33 7.71 -2.00
CA THR A 167 9.50 6.80 -3.15
C THR A 167 8.36 5.80 -3.22
N ASP A 168 8.21 5.10 -4.34
CA ASP A 168 7.20 4.03 -4.48
C ASP A 168 7.40 2.87 -3.49
N ASP A 169 8.65 2.61 -3.09
CA ASP A 169 8.97 1.61 -2.07
C ASP A 169 8.66 2.10 -0.65
N ARG A 170 8.71 3.42 -0.43
CA ARG A 170 8.44 4.09 0.85
C ARG A 170 7.51 5.31 0.66
N PRO A 171 6.22 5.09 0.35
CA PRO A 171 5.29 6.15 -0.01
C PRO A 171 4.70 6.86 1.23
N PHE A 172 5.58 7.23 2.17
CA PHE A 172 5.23 7.79 3.47
C PHE A 172 5.56 9.29 3.53
N LEU A 173 4.70 10.10 2.92
CA LEU A 173 4.85 11.57 2.85
C LEU A 173 5.10 12.23 4.22
N TYR A 174 4.45 11.69 5.26
CA TYR A 174 4.49 12.24 6.62
C TYR A 174 5.62 11.68 7.49
N TYR A 175 6.41 10.74 6.98
CA TYR A 175 7.49 10.11 7.73
C TYR A 175 8.83 10.81 7.46
N LYS A 176 9.45 11.35 8.52
CA LYS A 176 10.74 12.06 8.44
C LYS A 176 11.96 11.14 8.36
N GLY A 177 11.77 9.82 8.46
CA GLY A 177 12.84 8.85 8.66
C GLY A 177 13.10 8.54 10.14
N GLY A 178 14.10 7.69 10.39
CA GLY A 178 14.48 7.24 11.73
C GLY A 178 13.88 5.89 12.13
N ALA A 179 13.50 5.75 13.40
CA ALA A 179 12.83 4.56 13.92
C ALA A 179 11.29 4.67 13.78
N ILE A 180 10.59 3.56 14.03
CA ILE A 180 9.12 3.57 14.11
C ILE A 180 8.71 4.42 15.32
N PRO A 181 7.82 5.42 15.16
CA PRO A 181 7.33 6.23 16.28
C PRO A 181 6.82 5.40 17.46
N ALA A 182 7.20 5.76 18.68
CA ALA A 182 6.87 5.01 19.89
C ALA A 182 5.37 4.80 20.10
N MET A 183 4.54 5.75 19.65
CA MET A 183 3.08 5.62 19.69
C MET A 183 2.59 4.40 18.90
N TYR A 184 3.15 4.13 17.72
CA TYR A 184 2.81 2.93 16.95
C TYR A 184 3.31 1.68 17.67
N LEU A 185 4.54 1.69 18.21
CA LEU A 185 5.05 0.54 18.97
C LEU A 185 4.16 0.20 20.17
N TRP A 186 3.69 1.19 20.92
CA TRP A 186 2.75 0.98 22.02
C TRP A 186 1.40 0.45 21.55
N ALA A 187 0.86 0.97 20.44
CA ALA A 187 -0.38 0.46 19.87
C ALA A 187 -0.24 -1.00 19.41
N LEU A 188 0.85 -1.34 18.71
CA LEU A 188 1.15 -2.70 18.24
C LEU A 188 1.37 -3.65 19.41
N ALA A 189 2.14 -3.25 20.42
CA ALA A 189 2.34 -4.01 21.65
C ALA A 189 1.02 -4.21 22.40
N GLY A 190 0.17 -3.19 22.46
CA GLY A 190 -1.18 -3.27 23.04
C GLY A 190 -2.08 -4.25 22.30
N ILE A 191 -2.09 -4.24 20.97
CA ILE A 191 -2.83 -5.21 20.15
C ILE A 191 -2.35 -6.62 20.47
N MET A 192 -1.03 -6.87 20.43
CA MET A 192 -0.46 -8.17 20.74
C MET A 192 -0.80 -8.62 22.17
N LEU A 193 -0.69 -7.73 23.15
CA LEU A 193 -1.01 -8.03 24.55
C LEU A 193 -2.49 -8.40 24.72
N ILE A 194 -3.40 -7.61 24.15
CA ILE A 194 -4.85 -7.86 24.22
C ILE A 194 -5.18 -9.19 23.54
N THR A 195 -4.60 -9.48 22.38
CA THR A 195 -4.78 -10.76 21.68
C THR A 195 -4.28 -11.93 22.54
N LEU A 196 -3.08 -11.83 23.13
CA LEU A 196 -2.54 -12.88 24.00
C LEU A 196 -3.40 -13.09 25.25
N LEU A 197 -3.86 -12.01 25.89
CA LEU A 197 -4.77 -12.07 27.03
C LEU A 197 -6.11 -12.72 26.63
N ALA A 198 -6.70 -12.34 25.50
CA ALA A 198 -7.93 -12.93 25.00
C ALA A 198 -7.78 -14.43 24.75
N ILE A 199 -6.69 -14.86 24.10
CA ILE A 199 -6.39 -16.28 23.87
C ILE A 199 -6.21 -17.01 25.21
N ARG A 200 -5.49 -16.41 26.17
CA ARG A 200 -5.25 -17.03 27.48
C ARG A 200 -6.51 -17.17 28.33
N LEU A 201 -7.42 -16.19 28.25
CA LEU A 201 -8.66 -16.14 29.03
C LEU A 201 -9.76 -16.99 28.41
N LEU A 202 -9.92 -16.96 27.08
CA LEU A 202 -11.00 -17.65 26.37
C LEU A 202 -10.60 -19.02 25.82
N GLY A 203 -9.34 -19.16 25.37
CA GLY A 203 -8.81 -20.36 24.69
C GLY A 203 -7.97 -21.29 25.58
N GLY A 204 -7.71 -20.91 26.84
CA GLY A 204 -7.00 -21.74 27.81
C GLY A 204 -5.47 -21.63 27.74
N SER A 205 -4.76 -22.74 27.92
CA SER A 205 -3.30 -22.76 28.07
C SER A 205 -2.56 -22.74 26.74
N PHE A 206 -1.51 -21.90 26.62
CA PHE A 206 -0.62 -21.88 25.45
C PHE A 206 0.16 -23.17 25.21
N ARG A 207 0.19 -24.10 26.19
CA ARG A 207 0.93 -25.36 26.06
C ARG A 207 0.40 -26.24 24.93
N SER A 208 -0.90 -26.23 24.67
CA SER A 208 -1.50 -27.00 23.57
C SER A 208 -1.13 -26.47 22.18
N MET A 209 -0.73 -25.20 22.10
CA MET A 209 -0.36 -24.54 20.84
C MET A 209 1.12 -24.74 20.49
N ARG A 210 1.98 -25.06 21.46
CA ARG A 210 3.44 -25.22 21.26
C ARG A 210 3.84 -26.13 20.08
N PRO A 211 3.20 -27.29 19.84
CA PRO A 211 3.56 -28.17 18.73
C PRO A 211 3.27 -27.59 17.33
N TYR A 212 2.54 -26.48 17.27
CA TYR A 212 2.05 -25.86 16.04
C TYR A 212 2.71 -24.49 15.77
N PHE A 213 3.87 -24.22 16.37
CA PHE A 213 4.62 -22.96 16.17
C PHE A 213 5.09 -22.73 14.73
N ASP A 214 5.26 -23.80 13.95
CA ASP A 214 5.42 -23.71 12.50
C ASP A 214 4.25 -22.95 11.85
N LEU A 215 3.00 -23.29 12.21
CA LEU A 215 1.79 -22.64 11.70
C LEU A 215 1.67 -21.18 12.13
N PHE A 216 2.18 -20.80 13.30
CA PHE A 216 2.26 -19.39 13.72
C PHE A 216 3.08 -18.57 12.72
N PHE A 217 4.27 -19.04 12.37
CA PHE A 217 5.13 -18.34 11.41
C PHE A 217 4.56 -18.36 9.98
N MET A 218 3.86 -19.44 9.60
CA MET A 218 3.13 -19.47 8.32
C MET A 218 2.04 -18.40 8.25
N GLY A 219 1.25 -18.25 9.31
CA GLY A 219 0.22 -17.20 9.40
C GLY A 219 0.82 -15.79 9.36
N ALA A 220 1.92 -15.56 10.09
CA ALA A 220 2.62 -14.28 10.08
C ALA A 220 3.17 -13.93 8.70
N ALA A 221 3.81 -14.88 8.02
CA ALA A 221 4.34 -14.70 6.68
C ALA A 221 3.22 -14.46 5.65
N PHE A 222 2.12 -15.22 5.76
CA PHE A 222 0.95 -15.07 4.89
C PHE A 222 0.33 -13.67 5.01
N LEU A 223 0.01 -13.20 6.23
CA LEU A 223 -0.65 -11.90 6.38
C LEU A 223 0.29 -10.75 5.98
N LEU A 224 1.58 -10.85 6.29
CA LEU A 224 2.56 -9.83 5.88
C LEU A 224 2.70 -9.76 4.35
N LEU A 225 2.67 -10.91 3.67
CA LEU A 225 2.72 -10.95 2.21
C LEU A 225 1.42 -10.41 1.59
N GLU A 226 0.26 -10.71 2.20
CA GLU A 226 -1.03 -10.17 1.79
C GLU A 226 -1.06 -8.63 1.87
N THR A 227 -0.71 -8.05 3.02
CA THR A 227 -0.71 -6.59 3.22
C THR A 227 0.28 -5.88 2.30
N LYS A 228 1.48 -6.46 2.09
CA LYS A 228 2.45 -5.97 1.10
C LYS A 228 1.88 -5.99 -0.32
N ASN A 229 1.18 -7.06 -0.69
CA ASN A 229 0.59 -7.19 -2.01
C ASN A 229 -0.54 -6.19 -2.23
N ILE A 230 -1.36 -5.90 -1.21
CA ILE A 230 -2.36 -4.82 -1.28
C ILE A 230 -1.67 -3.48 -1.63
N ALA A 231 -0.57 -3.14 -0.96
CA ALA A 231 0.18 -1.92 -1.27
C ALA A 231 0.79 -1.94 -2.67
N THR A 232 1.27 -3.10 -3.14
CA THR A 232 1.82 -3.25 -4.50
C THR A 232 0.75 -3.09 -5.57
N PHE A 233 -0.44 -3.67 -5.38
CA PHE A 233 -1.55 -3.53 -6.32
C PHE A 233 -2.13 -2.11 -6.31
N ALA A 234 -2.14 -1.45 -5.15
CA ALA A 234 -2.48 -0.03 -5.06
C ALA A 234 -1.53 0.84 -5.89
N LEU A 235 -0.22 0.54 -5.89
CA LEU A 235 0.75 1.21 -6.77
C LEU A 235 0.48 0.94 -8.26
N LEU A 236 0.19 -0.31 -8.63
CA LEU A 236 0.07 -0.74 -10.02
C LEU A 236 -1.28 -0.38 -10.68
N PHE A 237 -2.36 -0.32 -9.90
CA PHE A 237 -3.72 -0.17 -10.42
C PHE A 237 -4.50 0.97 -9.76
N GLY A 238 -3.89 1.69 -8.81
CA GLY A 238 -4.50 2.79 -8.06
C GLY A 238 -5.19 2.33 -6.77
N THR A 239 -5.36 3.27 -5.83
CA THR A 239 -5.96 3.00 -4.52
C THR A 239 -7.49 3.06 -4.55
N THR A 240 -8.14 2.27 -5.39
CA THR A 240 -9.62 2.23 -5.45
C THR A 240 -10.19 1.10 -4.59
N TRP A 241 -11.42 1.30 -4.07
CA TRP A 241 -12.12 0.23 -3.33
C TRP A 241 -12.32 -1.03 -4.19
N LEU A 242 -12.45 -0.87 -5.51
CA LEU A 242 -12.61 -1.96 -6.46
C LEU A 242 -11.32 -2.77 -6.58
N VAL A 243 -10.16 -2.10 -6.71
CA VAL A 243 -8.85 -2.76 -6.74
C VAL A 243 -8.63 -3.55 -5.45
N ASN A 244 -8.91 -2.96 -4.29
CA ASN A 244 -8.75 -3.65 -3.01
C ASN A 244 -9.68 -4.87 -2.90
N ALA A 245 -10.95 -4.73 -3.27
CA ALA A 245 -11.91 -5.84 -3.26
C ALA A 245 -11.46 -6.99 -4.17
N LEU A 246 -10.92 -6.66 -5.35
CA LEU A 246 -10.38 -7.64 -6.29
C LEU A 246 -9.17 -8.37 -5.70
N VAL A 247 -8.24 -7.66 -5.06
CA VAL A 247 -7.06 -8.27 -4.40
C VAL A 247 -7.51 -9.28 -3.33
N PHE A 248 -8.43 -8.89 -2.44
CA PHE A 248 -8.95 -9.81 -1.42
C PHE A 248 -9.66 -11.02 -2.04
N ALA A 249 -10.49 -10.80 -3.07
CA ALA A 249 -11.15 -11.90 -3.77
C ALA A 249 -10.13 -12.86 -4.41
N CYS A 250 -9.09 -12.34 -5.05
CA CYS A 250 -8.00 -13.13 -5.63
C CYS A 250 -7.24 -13.93 -4.57
N VAL A 251 -6.94 -13.32 -3.41
CA VAL A 251 -6.30 -14.03 -2.28
C VAL A 251 -7.18 -15.18 -1.80
N LEU A 252 -8.48 -14.98 -1.64
CA LEU A 252 -9.39 -16.04 -1.23
C LEU A 252 -9.48 -17.17 -2.27
N VAL A 253 -9.56 -16.81 -3.56
CA VAL A 253 -9.59 -17.78 -4.66
C VAL A 253 -8.29 -18.57 -4.75
N ILE A 254 -7.12 -17.92 -4.60
CA ILE A 254 -5.83 -18.62 -4.71
C ILE A 254 -5.59 -19.54 -3.51
N VAL A 255 -6.02 -19.14 -2.31
CA VAL A 255 -5.99 -20.00 -1.12
C VAL A 255 -6.88 -21.22 -1.33
N LEU A 256 -8.13 -21.02 -1.78
CA LEU A 256 -9.04 -22.12 -2.11
C LEU A 256 -8.45 -23.04 -3.18
N ALA A 257 -7.86 -22.47 -4.24
CA ALA A 257 -7.21 -23.23 -5.29
C ALA A 257 -6.05 -24.07 -4.77
N ALA A 258 -5.22 -23.56 -3.84
CA ALA A 258 -4.13 -24.30 -3.22
C ALA A 258 -4.64 -25.48 -2.38
N VAL A 259 -5.71 -25.28 -1.61
CA VAL A 259 -6.36 -26.35 -0.82
C VAL A 259 -6.96 -27.41 -1.73
N GLU A 260 -7.72 -27.01 -2.75
CA GLU A 260 -8.33 -27.91 -3.73
C GLU A 260 -7.28 -28.68 -4.54
N THR A 261 -6.16 -28.03 -4.89
CA THR A 261 -5.04 -28.70 -5.57
C THR A 261 -4.45 -29.79 -4.68
N THR A 262 -4.23 -29.47 -3.39
CA THR A 262 -3.70 -30.42 -2.41
C THR A 262 -4.64 -31.59 -2.18
N ARG A 263 -5.96 -31.37 -2.27
CA ARG A 263 -6.99 -32.42 -2.14
C ARG A 263 -7.08 -33.32 -3.38
N LYS A 264 -7.03 -32.74 -4.58
CA LYS A 264 -7.31 -33.48 -5.84
C LYS A 264 -6.06 -34.09 -6.48
N PHE A 265 -4.89 -33.49 -6.30
CA PHE A 265 -3.66 -33.90 -6.97
C PHE A 265 -2.57 -34.29 -5.98
N ARG A 266 -1.70 -35.21 -6.40
CA ARG A 266 -0.48 -35.54 -5.64
C ARG A 266 0.50 -34.37 -5.76
N THR A 267 0.56 -33.57 -4.71
CA THR A 267 1.45 -32.41 -4.62
C THR A 267 2.87 -32.83 -4.19
N PRO A 268 3.93 -32.12 -4.63
CA PRO A 268 5.33 -32.46 -4.33
C PRO A 268 5.61 -32.60 -2.82
N PRO A 269 6.64 -33.36 -2.40
CA PRO A 269 6.98 -33.50 -0.99
C PRO A 269 7.31 -32.14 -0.38
N LEU A 270 7.07 -31.99 0.93
CA LEU A 270 7.14 -30.70 1.62
C LEU A 270 8.48 -29.95 1.42
N PRO A 271 9.67 -30.60 1.42
CA PRO A 271 10.92 -29.90 1.13
C PRO A 271 10.97 -29.24 -0.25
N VAL A 272 10.37 -29.86 -1.27
CA VAL A 272 10.29 -29.29 -2.62
C VAL A 272 9.37 -28.07 -2.63
N VAL A 273 8.25 -28.13 -1.91
CA VAL A 273 7.34 -26.97 -1.76
C VAL A 273 8.05 -25.80 -1.05
N TRP A 274 8.87 -26.06 -0.04
CA TRP A 274 9.66 -25.01 0.61
C TRP A 274 10.66 -24.36 -0.34
N TRP A 275 11.37 -25.14 -1.16
CA TRP A 275 12.27 -24.60 -2.18
C TRP A 275 11.53 -23.75 -3.21
N THR A 276 10.34 -24.17 -3.64
CA THR A 276 9.54 -23.36 -4.58
C THR A 276 9.00 -22.09 -3.93
N ILE A 277 8.66 -22.09 -2.63
CA ILE A 277 8.32 -20.86 -1.89
C ILE A 277 9.50 -19.89 -1.94
N VAL A 278 10.72 -20.34 -1.58
CA VAL A 278 11.92 -19.50 -1.61
C VAL A 278 12.19 -18.94 -3.01
N ALA A 279 12.09 -19.78 -4.05
CA ALA A 279 12.25 -19.34 -5.43
C ALA A 279 11.20 -18.29 -5.83
N SER A 280 9.94 -18.49 -5.43
CA SER A 280 8.85 -17.54 -5.73
C SER A 280 9.02 -16.20 -4.99
N LEU A 281 9.55 -16.21 -3.76
CA LEU A 281 9.88 -14.99 -3.02
C LEU A 281 11.08 -14.26 -3.63
N ALA A 282 12.12 -15.00 -4.05
CA ALA A 282 13.26 -14.42 -4.75
C ALA A 282 12.83 -13.75 -6.06
N MET A 283 11.97 -14.42 -6.84
CA MET A 283 11.36 -13.84 -8.03
C MET A 283 10.59 -12.55 -7.70
N ALA A 284 9.76 -12.56 -6.65
CA ALA A 284 9.01 -11.38 -6.21
C ALA A 284 9.88 -10.24 -5.66
N TYR A 285 11.09 -10.55 -5.18
CA TYR A 285 12.05 -9.54 -4.72
C TYR A 285 12.85 -8.92 -5.86
N VAL A 286 13.15 -9.69 -6.91
CA VAL A 286 13.90 -9.22 -8.09
C VAL A 286 13.02 -8.38 -9.00
N ILE A 287 11.76 -8.77 -9.20
CA ILE A 287 10.83 -8.04 -10.07
C ILE A 287 10.36 -6.77 -9.37
N ASP A 288 10.89 -5.63 -9.81
CA ASP A 288 10.45 -4.32 -9.34
C ASP A 288 9.05 -4.01 -9.92
N PRO A 289 8.03 -3.74 -9.08
CA PRO A 289 6.70 -3.33 -9.55
C PRO A 289 6.75 -2.14 -10.51
N ALA A 290 7.75 -1.27 -10.36
CA ALA A 290 7.87 -0.07 -11.18
C ALA A 290 8.16 -0.37 -12.66
N TRP A 291 8.69 -1.56 -13.00
CA TRP A 291 8.85 -2.02 -14.38
C TRP A 291 7.51 -2.27 -15.07
N LEU A 292 6.52 -2.70 -14.29
CA LEU A 292 5.19 -3.02 -14.79
C LEU A 292 4.31 -1.78 -15.01
N LEU A 293 4.69 -0.62 -14.46
CA LEU A 293 3.88 0.60 -14.55
C LEU A 293 3.65 1.07 -15.99
N SER A 294 4.63 0.87 -16.87
CA SER A 294 4.56 1.24 -18.29
C SER A 294 3.81 0.22 -19.16
N TRP A 295 3.45 -0.94 -18.60
CA TRP A 295 2.82 -2.02 -19.37
C TRP A 295 1.32 -1.78 -19.55
N PRO A 296 0.73 -2.27 -20.66
CA PRO A 296 -0.72 -2.30 -20.82
C PRO A 296 -1.41 -3.06 -19.68
N PHE A 297 -2.68 -2.73 -19.43
CA PHE A 297 -3.43 -3.22 -18.28
C PHE A 297 -3.41 -4.75 -18.12
N TRP A 298 -3.70 -5.51 -19.19
CA TRP A 298 -3.85 -6.97 -19.11
C TRP A 298 -2.52 -7.70 -18.83
N PRO A 299 -1.42 -7.47 -19.59
CA PRO A 299 -0.12 -8.03 -19.25
C PRO A 299 0.35 -7.64 -17.83
N ARG A 300 0.17 -6.38 -17.46
CA ARG A 300 0.50 -5.87 -16.11
C ARG A 300 -0.24 -6.65 -15.03
N LEU A 301 -1.55 -6.85 -15.20
CA LEU A 301 -2.39 -7.61 -14.27
C LEU A 301 -1.94 -9.07 -14.14
N LEU A 302 -1.72 -9.76 -15.27
CA LEU A 302 -1.33 -11.17 -15.24
C LEU A 302 0.01 -11.36 -14.53
N VAL A 303 1.03 -10.57 -14.86
CA VAL A 303 2.34 -10.67 -14.22
C VAL A 303 2.27 -10.28 -12.74
N ALA A 304 1.57 -9.19 -12.40
CA ALA A 304 1.39 -8.78 -11.00
C ALA A 304 0.69 -9.87 -10.17
N CYS A 305 -0.34 -10.51 -10.72
CA CYS A 305 -1.03 -11.62 -10.08
C CYS A 305 -0.12 -12.83 -9.88
N VAL A 306 0.63 -13.24 -10.89
CA VAL A 306 1.56 -14.37 -10.76
C VAL A 306 2.64 -14.05 -9.72
N VAL A 307 3.29 -12.90 -9.81
CA VAL A 307 4.38 -12.52 -8.91
C VAL A 307 3.90 -12.34 -7.46
N GLY A 308 2.73 -11.71 -7.27
CA GLY A 308 2.17 -11.46 -5.94
C GLY A 308 1.56 -12.72 -5.29
N PHE A 309 0.81 -13.51 -6.05
CA PHE A 309 0.00 -14.60 -5.49
C PHE A 309 0.64 -15.99 -5.59
N LEU A 310 1.67 -16.20 -6.41
CA LEU A 310 2.37 -17.48 -6.47
C LEU A 310 2.99 -17.91 -5.12
N PRO A 311 3.69 -17.03 -4.37
CA PRO A 311 4.21 -17.44 -3.05
C PRO A 311 3.07 -17.76 -2.07
N ILE A 312 1.94 -17.04 -2.15
CA ILE A 312 0.74 -17.32 -1.34
C ILE A 312 0.17 -18.70 -1.68
N TYR A 313 0.03 -19.02 -2.96
CA TYR A 313 -0.44 -20.32 -3.43
C TYR A 313 0.43 -21.47 -2.89
N LEU A 314 1.75 -21.37 -3.07
CA LEU A 314 2.70 -22.40 -2.65
C LEU A 314 2.74 -22.56 -1.12
N ALA A 315 2.71 -21.45 -0.38
CA ALA A 315 2.62 -21.47 1.08
C ALA A 315 1.33 -22.13 1.57
N ASN A 316 0.21 -21.94 0.86
CA ASN A 316 -1.06 -22.59 1.21
C ASN A 316 -1.08 -24.09 0.88
N ILE A 317 -0.32 -24.57 -0.10
CA ILE A 317 -0.09 -26.02 -0.28
C ILE A 317 0.67 -26.59 0.92
N ALA A 318 1.75 -25.93 1.34
CA ALA A 318 2.50 -26.36 2.52
C ALA A 318 1.62 -26.34 3.78
N PHE A 319 0.80 -25.31 3.95
CA PHE A 319 -0.14 -25.18 5.06
C PHE A 319 -1.18 -26.29 5.04
N ALA A 320 -1.82 -26.55 3.90
CA ALA A 320 -2.85 -27.59 3.78
C ALA A 320 -2.31 -28.98 4.15
N LYS A 321 -1.10 -29.32 3.67
CA LYS A 321 -0.43 -30.58 4.04
C LYS A 321 -0.16 -30.66 5.54
N ARG A 322 0.38 -29.60 6.11
CA ARG A 322 0.75 -29.57 7.52
C ARG A 322 -0.48 -29.61 8.42
N PHE A 323 -1.51 -28.85 8.06
CA PHE A 323 -2.78 -28.77 8.78
C PHE A 323 -3.54 -30.10 8.76
N ALA A 324 -3.55 -30.81 7.63
CA ALA A 324 -4.14 -32.15 7.53
C ALA A 324 -3.48 -33.17 8.47
N ALA A 325 -2.20 -32.98 8.80
CA ALA A 325 -1.45 -33.85 9.72
C ALA A 325 -1.58 -33.42 11.20
N THR A 326 -2.48 -32.50 11.55
CA THR A 326 -2.66 -32.03 12.94
C THR A 326 -3.74 -32.82 13.67
N GLU A 327 -3.46 -33.19 14.93
CA GLU A 327 -4.42 -33.88 15.79
C GLU A 327 -5.44 -32.91 16.43
N HIS A 328 -5.07 -31.63 16.58
CA HIS A 328 -5.90 -30.59 17.21
C HIS A 328 -6.08 -29.38 16.28
N ALA A 329 -7.02 -29.49 15.34
CA ALA A 329 -7.32 -28.45 14.35
C ALA A 329 -7.64 -27.08 14.99
N GLN A 330 -8.32 -27.04 16.13
CA GLN A 330 -8.66 -25.79 16.83
C GLN A 330 -7.41 -25.04 17.31
N SER A 331 -6.47 -25.73 17.95
CA SER A 331 -5.23 -25.12 18.45
C SER A 331 -4.30 -24.72 17.31
N ALA A 332 -4.21 -25.55 16.26
CA ALA A 332 -3.46 -25.27 15.05
C ALA A 332 -3.98 -24.01 14.31
N PHE A 333 -5.30 -23.87 14.18
CA PHE A 333 -5.90 -22.69 13.56
C PHE A 333 -5.75 -21.43 14.43
N ALA A 334 -5.92 -21.55 15.75
CA ALA A 334 -5.79 -20.41 16.67
C ALA A 334 -4.37 -19.81 16.67
N ILE A 335 -3.33 -20.66 16.68
CA ILE A 335 -1.95 -20.16 16.65
C ILE A 335 -1.58 -19.57 15.28
N ASN A 336 -2.12 -20.12 14.18
CA ASN A 336 -1.96 -19.54 12.84
C ASN A 336 -2.57 -18.13 12.78
N LEU A 337 -3.78 -17.94 13.35
CA LEU A 337 -4.42 -16.63 13.43
C LEU A 337 -3.63 -15.63 14.29
N LEU A 338 -3.08 -16.07 15.43
CA LEU A 338 -2.18 -15.26 16.25
C LEU A 338 -0.93 -14.84 15.46
N GLY A 339 -0.40 -15.75 14.65
CA GLY A 339 0.65 -15.50 13.68
C GLY A 339 0.27 -14.41 12.69
N SER A 340 -0.91 -14.52 12.06
CA SER A 340 -1.42 -13.51 11.14
C SER A 340 -1.44 -12.13 11.80
N ILE A 341 -1.94 -11.99 13.02
CA ILE A 341 -1.94 -10.70 13.74
C ILE A 341 -0.53 -10.12 13.86
N LEU A 342 0.47 -10.94 14.22
CA LEU A 342 1.87 -10.50 14.21
C LEU A 342 2.31 -10.05 12.81
N GLY A 343 1.98 -10.81 11.76
CA GLY A 343 2.27 -10.45 10.37
C GLY A 343 1.73 -9.07 9.98
N GLY A 344 0.51 -8.75 10.42
CA GLY A 344 -0.09 -7.42 10.24
C GLY A 344 0.66 -6.32 11.00
N CYS A 345 1.14 -6.61 12.21
CA CYS A 345 1.98 -5.69 12.97
C CYS A 345 3.36 -5.46 12.30
N LEU A 346 3.94 -6.50 11.70
CA LEU A 346 5.24 -6.43 11.03
C LEU A 346 5.20 -5.58 9.75
N GLU A 347 4.03 -5.31 9.17
CA GLU A 347 3.88 -4.42 8.00
C GLU A 347 4.39 -2.99 8.29
N TYR A 348 4.30 -2.52 9.54
CA TYR A 348 4.88 -1.24 9.95
C TYR A 348 6.41 -1.17 9.80
N GLY A 349 7.08 -2.32 9.64
CA GLY A 349 8.47 -2.39 9.23
C GLY A 349 8.74 -1.67 7.91
N ALA A 350 7.72 -1.54 7.03
CA ALA A 350 7.82 -0.82 5.76
C ALA A 350 8.24 0.65 5.94
N LEU A 351 7.90 1.29 7.06
CA LEU A 351 8.33 2.65 7.37
C LEU A 351 9.85 2.79 7.33
N VAL A 352 10.56 1.78 7.85
CA VAL A 352 12.02 1.79 7.99
C VAL A 352 12.70 1.13 6.80
N THR A 353 12.19 -0.02 6.36
CA THR A 353 12.87 -0.86 5.36
C THR A 353 12.33 -0.68 3.94
N GLY A 354 11.09 -0.21 3.78
CA GLY A 354 10.34 -0.21 2.53
C GLY A 354 9.60 -1.51 2.22
N TYR A 355 8.59 -1.45 1.36
CA TYR A 355 7.73 -2.60 1.04
C TYR A 355 8.50 -3.75 0.37
N ARG A 356 9.54 -3.46 -0.42
CA ARG A 356 10.39 -4.48 -1.05
C ARG A 356 11.10 -5.35 -0.03
N ASN A 357 11.66 -4.73 1.01
CA ASN A 357 12.43 -5.44 2.03
C ASN A 357 11.55 -6.22 3.02
N LEU A 358 10.24 -6.02 3.04
CA LEU A 358 9.33 -6.90 3.78
C LEU A 358 9.36 -8.34 3.25
N LEU A 359 9.71 -8.56 1.98
CA LEU A 359 9.88 -9.92 1.45
C LEU A 359 11.03 -10.68 2.13
N ILE A 360 12.05 -9.97 2.61
CA ILE A 360 13.14 -10.58 3.41
C ILE A 360 12.57 -11.05 4.75
N VAL A 361 11.75 -10.23 5.40
CA VAL A 361 11.06 -10.59 6.65
C VAL A 361 10.13 -11.79 6.43
N VAL A 362 9.34 -11.79 5.35
CA VAL A 362 8.52 -12.94 4.93
C VAL A 362 9.37 -14.20 4.74
N GLY A 363 10.52 -14.08 4.07
CA GLY A 363 11.46 -15.20 3.89
C GLY A 363 12.00 -15.74 5.22
N VAL A 364 12.36 -14.88 6.15
CA VAL A 364 12.78 -15.27 7.51
C VAL A 364 11.65 -15.98 8.25
N LEU A 365 10.42 -15.48 8.19
CA LEU A 365 9.26 -16.12 8.82
C LEU A 365 8.99 -17.51 8.23
N TYR A 366 9.03 -17.66 6.90
CA TYR A 366 8.88 -18.98 6.27
C TYR A 366 10.05 -19.92 6.58
N LEU A 367 11.28 -19.41 6.71
CA LEU A 367 12.42 -20.21 7.16
C LEU A 367 12.21 -20.72 8.60
N LEU A 368 11.73 -19.86 9.50
CA LEU A 368 11.38 -20.27 10.87
C LEU A 368 10.27 -21.32 10.87
N ALA A 369 9.24 -21.15 10.03
CA ALA A 369 8.19 -22.15 9.85
C ALA A 369 8.75 -23.51 9.39
N PHE A 370 9.67 -23.50 8.41
CA PHE A 370 10.33 -24.71 7.92
C PHE A 370 11.16 -25.41 9.01
N VAL A 371 12.02 -24.66 9.72
CA VAL A 371 12.90 -25.21 10.77
C VAL A 371 12.10 -25.81 11.92
N LEU A 372 10.95 -25.19 12.26
CA LEU A 372 10.07 -25.64 13.32
C LEU A 372 9.06 -26.71 12.88
N THR A 373 9.00 -27.03 11.59
CA THR A 373 8.12 -28.09 11.09
C THR A 373 8.57 -29.44 11.68
N PRO A 374 7.70 -30.19 12.37
CA PRO A 374 8.07 -31.45 12.99
C PRO A 374 8.57 -32.48 11.97
N LYS A 375 9.56 -33.26 12.38
CA LYS A 375 10.10 -34.39 11.61
C LYS A 375 9.74 -35.70 12.30
N ARG A 376 9.36 -36.71 11.51
CA ARG A 376 9.16 -38.10 11.95
C ARG A 376 10.05 -38.97 11.08
N ASP A 377 10.94 -39.74 11.69
CA ASP A 377 11.96 -40.57 11.02
C ASP A 377 12.82 -39.81 9.99
N GLY A 378 13.17 -38.56 10.29
CA GLY A 378 14.00 -37.70 9.43
C GLY A 378 13.26 -37.04 8.25
N ALA A 379 12.01 -37.43 7.98
CA ALA A 379 11.14 -36.80 6.99
C ALA A 379 10.21 -35.76 7.65
N LEU A 380 9.86 -34.70 6.92
CA LEU A 380 8.86 -33.73 7.38
C LEU A 380 7.50 -34.42 7.48
N VAL A 381 6.76 -34.20 8.57
CA VAL A 381 5.46 -34.82 8.79
C VAL A 381 4.45 -34.33 7.74
N THR A 382 4.09 -35.22 6.82
CA THR A 382 2.96 -35.07 5.89
C THR A 382 2.06 -36.29 6.00
N VAL A 383 0.76 -36.10 5.79
CA VAL A 383 -0.18 -37.22 5.56
C VAL A 383 0.18 -37.95 4.27
#